data_AF-A0A7J9VI96-F1
#
_entry.id   AF-A0A7J9VI96-F1
#
_cell.length_a   1.000
_cell.length_b   1.000
_cell.length_c   1.000
_cell.angle_alpha   90.00
_cell.angle_beta   90.00
_cell.angle_gamma   90.00
#
_symmetry.space_group_name_H-M   'P 1'
#
loop_
_entity.id
_entity.type
_entity.pdbx_description
1 polymer ?
#
loop_
_entity_poly.entity_id
_entity_poly.type
_entity_poly.pdbx_seq_one_letter_code
_entity_poly.pdbx_strand_id
1 'polypeptide(L)'
;MKRCRLLAFSGAGLVAVLLGVLFFGNLNQNLVYYLTPDEALEQRADYSDGRRFQLGGFVESGSVTETPDGLRFTIASGSKP
;
A
#
# COMPACT_ATOMS: atom_id res chain seq x y z
N MET A 1 -13.46 14.59 43.90
CA MET A 1 -12.12 14.30 43.34
C MET A 1 -11.90 12.84 42.90
N LYS A 2 -12.22 11.82 43.72
CA LYS A 2 -11.98 10.39 43.36
C LYS A 2 -12.81 9.90 42.15
N ARG A 3 -14.06 10.35 42.02
CA ARG A 3 -14.97 9.99 40.90
C ARG A 3 -14.50 10.55 39.55
N CYS A 4 -14.01 11.79 39.51
CA CYS A 4 -13.42 12.38 38.29
C CYS A 4 -12.13 11.65 37.87
N ARG A 5 -11.30 11.21 38.84
CA ARG A 5 -10.10 10.40 38.56
C ARG A 5 -10.44 9.03 37.97
N LEU A 6 -11.48 8.38 38.48
CA LEU A 6 -11.99 7.11 37.93
C LEU A 6 -12.51 7.29 36.50
N LEU A 7 -13.31 8.34 36.25
CA LEU A 7 -13.80 8.64 34.90
C LEU A 7 -12.66 8.95 33.92
N ALA A 8 -11.65 9.71 34.35
CA ALA A 8 -10.47 9.99 33.52
C ALA A 8 -9.68 8.71 33.20
N PHE A 9 -9.53 7.80 34.16
CA PHE A 9 -8.86 6.52 33.95
C PHE A 9 -9.63 5.62 32.98
N SER A 10 -10.96 5.53 33.14
CA SER A 10 -11.81 4.76 32.23
C SER A 10 -11.78 5.34 30.82
N GLY A 11 -11.81 6.67 30.69
CA GLY A 11 -11.68 7.34 29.40
C GLY A 11 -10.32 7.07 28.74
N ALA A 12 -9.23 7.17 29.49
CA ALA A 12 -7.89 6.84 29.00
C ALA A 12 -7.77 5.37 28.58
N GLY A 13 -8.35 4.45 29.36
CA GLY A 13 -8.39 3.03 29.02
C GLY A 13 -9.15 2.75 27.72
N LEU A 14 -10.30 3.40 27.52
CA LEU A 14 -11.06 3.28 26.29
C LEU A 14 -10.28 3.80 25.08
N VAL A 15 -9.63 4.95 25.21
CA VAL A 15 -8.77 5.51 24.14
C VAL A 15 -7.62 4.56 23.82
N ALA A 16 -6.96 3.99 24.83
CA ALA A 16 -5.87 3.03 24.62
C ALA A 16 -6.34 1.77 23.88
N VAL A 17 -7.51 1.23 24.22
CA VAL A 17 -8.10 0.08 23.51
C VAL A 17 -8.42 0.43 22.06
N LEU A 18 -9.03 1.60 21.80
CA LEU A 18 -9.35 2.04 20.45
C LEU A 18 -8.08 2.22 19.59
N LEU A 19 -7.01 2.78 20.16
CA LEU A 19 -5.72 2.89 19.48
C LEU A 19 -5.12 1.51 19.20
N GLY A 20 -5.19 0.58 20.15
CA GLY A 20 -4.76 -0.80 19.92
C GLY A 20 -5.52 -1.47 18.77
N VAL A 21 -6.83 -1.29 18.70
CA VAL A 21 -7.64 -1.78 17.58
C VAL A 21 -7.25 -1.09 16.28
N LEU A 22 -6.94 0.20 16.26
CA LEU A 22 -6.53 0.89 15.04
C LEU A 22 -5.16 0.39 14.53
N PHE A 23 -4.17 0.26 15.41
CA PHE A 23 -2.81 -0.14 15.02
C PHE A 23 -2.69 -1.62 14.66
N PHE A 24 -3.39 -2.50 15.38
CA PHE A 24 -3.28 -3.95 15.21
C PHE A 24 -4.49 -4.60 14.52
N GLY A 25 -5.65 -3.95 14.57
CA GLY A 25 -6.91 -4.43 14.03
C GLY A 25 -7.10 -4.12 12.56
N ASN A 26 -6.05 -4.32 11.75
CA ASN A 26 -6.21 -4.64 10.33
C ASN A 26 -6.29 -3.46 9.33
N LEU A 27 -5.80 -2.26 9.65
CA LEU A 27 -5.71 -1.18 8.65
C LEU A 27 -4.99 -1.59 7.36
N ASN A 28 -4.08 -2.56 7.44
CA ASN A 28 -3.21 -2.96 6.35
C ASN A 28 -3.87 -3.88 5.30
N GLN A 29 -4.96 -4.61 5.62
CA GLN A 29 -5.54 -5.55 4.64
C GLN A 29 -6.43 -4.89 3.60
N ASN A 30 -6.85 -3.64 3.83
CA ASN A 30 -7.71 -2.91 2.90
C ASN A 30 -6.95 -1.86 2.06
N LEU A 31 -5.62 -1.85 2.14
CA LEU A 31 -4.78 -0.98 1.34
C LEU A 31 -4.38 -1.72 0.06
N VAL A 32 -4.93 -1.28 -1.08
CA VAL A 32 -4.46 -1.73 -2.38
C VAL A 32 -3.13 -1.01 -2.65
N TYR A 33 -2.03 -1.70 -2.36
CA TYR A 33 -0.69 -1.20 -2.63
C TYR A 33 -0.33 -1.42 -4.11
N TYR A 34 -0.03 -0.33 -4.80
CA TYR A 34 0.59 -0.36 -6.12
C TYR A 34 2.08 -0.12 -5.93
N LEU A 35 2.91 -1.01 -6.49
CA LEU A 35 4.35 -0.80 -6.58
C LEU A 35 4.62 0.17 -7.73
N THR A 36 5.56 1.08 -7.55
CA THR A 36 6.22 1.77 -8.67
C THR A 36 7.16 0.78 -9.40
N PRO A 37 7.52 1.03 -10.68
CA PRO A 37 8.43 0.16 -11.40
C PRO A 37 9.79 0.02 -10.72
N ASP A 38 10.33 1.11 -10.15
CA ASP A 38 11.60 1.09 -9.41
C ASP A 38 11.51 0.20 -8.16
N GLU A 39 10.45 0.38 -7.36
CA GLU A 39 10.20 -0.48 -6.18
C GLU A 39 10.02 -1.95 -6.57
N ALA A 40 9.32 -2.23 -7.67
CA ALA A 40 9.13 -3.59 -8.16
C ALA A 40 10.45 -4.25 -8.60
N LEU A 41 11.37 -3.46 -9.15
CA LEU A 41 12.71 -3.93 -9.53
C LEU A 41 13.59 -4.15 -8.30
N GLU A 42 13.60 -3.22 -7.36
CA GLU A 42 14.38 -3.30 -6.12
C GLU A 42 13.95 -4.49 -5.26
N GLN A 43 12.64 -4.68 -5.09
CA GLN A 43 12.06 -5.73 -4.24
C GLN A 43 11.91 -7.06 -4.97
N ARG A 44 12.36 -7.18 -6.22
CA ARG A 44 12.18 -8.38 -7.04
C ARG A 44 12.72 -9.64 -6.36
N ALA A 45 13.85 -9.53 -5.66
CA ALA A 45 14.48 -10.66 -4.96
C ALA A 45 13.68 -11.13 -3.73
N ASP A 46 12.84 -10.25 -3.17
CA ASP A 46 12.04 -10.55 -1.96
C ASP A 46 10.72 -11.24 -2.31
N TYR A 47 10.36 -11.32 -3.60
CA TYR A 47 9.13 -11.92 -4.07
C TYR A 47 9.39 -13.26 -4.74
N SER A 48 8.62 -14.27 -4.33
CA SER A 48 8.62 -15.57 -5.00
C SER A 48 8.19 -15.43 -6.45
N ASP A 49 8.82 -16.20 -7.34
CA ASP A 49 8.40 -16.30 -8.74
C ASP A 49 6.89 -16.63 -8.83
N GLY A 50 6.17 -15.90 -9.69
CA GLY A 50 4.73 -16.05 -9.89
C GLY A 50 3.84 -15.26 -8.92
N ARG A 51 4.39 -14.50 -7.97
CA ARG A 51 3.58 -13.59 -7.14
C ARG A 51 2.89 -12.54 -8.00
N ARG A 52 1.57 -12.40 -7.85
CA ARG A 52 0.79 -11.30 -8.44
C ARG A 52 0.93 -10.05 -7.59
N PHE A 53 1.12 -8.91 -8.23
CA PHE A 53 1.14 -7.59 -7.59
C PHE A 53 0.47 -6.57 -8.52
N GLN A 54 0.12 -5.42 -7.96
CA GLN A 54 -0.36 -4.29 -8.73
C GLN A 54 0.80 -3.34 -8.97
N LEU A 55 0.96 -2.88 -10.21
CA LEU A 55 2.00 -1.95 -10.62
C LEU A 55 1.34 -0.63 -11.05
N GLY A 56 1.82 0.49 -10.52
CA GLY A 56 1.38 1.84 -10.86
C GLY A 56 2.51 2.61 -11.53
N GLY A 57 2.19 3.42 -12.55
CA GLY A 57 3.15 4.26 -13.25
C GLY A 57 2.57 4.84 -14.53
N PHE A 58 3.36 5.61 -15.25
CA PHE A 58 2.96 6.19 -16.54
C PHE A 58 3.47 5.36 -17.69
N VAL A 59 2.68 5.23 -18.75
CA VAL A 59 3.15 4.63 -20.00
C VAL A 59 4.08 5.63 -20.68
N GLU A 60 5.30 5.20 -21.01
CA GLU A 60 6.24 6.06 -21.73
C GLU A 60 5.73 6.38 -23.14
N SER A 61 5.79 7.66 -23.49
CA SER A 61 5.39 8.17 -24.79
C SER A 61 6.10 7.45 -25.94
N GLY A 62 5.34 6.89 -26.88
CA GLY A 62 5.88 6.17 -28.04
C GLY A 62 6.32 4.72 -27.76
N SER A 63 6.16 4.21 -26.54
CA SER A 63 6.55 2.83 -26.20
C SER A 63 5.49 1.77 -26.58
N VAL A 64 4.24 2.20 -26.83
CA VAL A 64 3.12 1.29 -27.08
C VAL A 64 3.26 0.63 -28.44
N THR A 65 3.36 -0.70 -28.44
CA THR A 65 3.43 -1.54 -29.63
C THR A 65 2.32 -2.59 -29.59
N GLU A 66 1.57 -2.72 -30.66
CA GLU A 66 0.62 -3.82 -30.83
C GLU A 66 1.36 -5.14 -31.08
N THR A 67 0.85 -6.20 -30.47
CA THR A 67 1.33 -7.57 -30.59
C THR A 67 0.15 -8.48 -30.95
N PRO A 68 0.38 -9.70 -31.45
CA PRO A 68 -0.71 -10.62 -31.78
C PRO A 68 -1.66 -10.90 -30.60
N ASP A 69 -1.15 -10.83 -29.37
CA ASP A 69 -1.88 -11.18 -28.14
C ASP A 69 -2.30 -9.96 -27.30
N GLY A 70 -2.03 -8.73 -27.75
CA GLY A 70 -2.34 -7.52 -27.00
C GLY A 70 -1.34 -6.38 -27.21
N LEU A 71 -1.00 -5.65 -26.14
CA LEU A 71 -0.10 -4.50 -26.20
C LEU A 71 1.18 -4.75 -25.39
N ARG A 72 2.30 -4.21 -25.87
CA ARG A 72 3.56 -4.10 -25.13
C ARG A 72 3.92 -2.63 -24.97
N PHE A 73 4.33 -2.22 -23.78
CA PHE A 73 4.73 -0.84 -23.49
C PHE A 73 5.68 -0.80 -22.30
N THR A 74 6.37 0.32 -22.14
CA THR A 74 7.25 0.60 -21.00
C THR A 74 6.50 1.44 -19.98
N ILE A 75 6.67 1.14 -18.69
CA ILE A 75 6.09 1.91 -17.59
C ILE A 75 7.21 2.66 -16.87
N ALA A 76 7.08 3.98 -16.76
CA ALA A 76 7.99 4.86 -16.06
C ALA A 76 7.61 5.03 -14.58
N SER A 77 8.62 5.12 -13.71
CA SER A 77 8.49 5.40 -12.27
C SER A 77 8.29 6.88 -11.94
N GLY A 78 8.54 7.77 -12.91
CA GLY A 78 8.44 9.22 -12.73
C GLY A 78 7.01 9.75 -12.60
N SER A 79 6.87 11.04 -12.29
CA SER A 79 5.57 11.72 -12.19
C SER A 79 5.04 12.29 -13.52
N LYS A 80 5.66 11.90 -14.65
CA LYS A 80 5.32 12.39 -15.99
C LYS A 80 5.44 11.25 -17.02
N PRO A 81 4.54 11.21 -18.03
CA PRO A 81 4.58 10.28 -19.17
C PRO A 81 5.62 10.65 -20.24
#